data_AF-A0A0J6D311-F1
#
_entry.id   AF-A0A0J6D311-F1
#
_cell.length_a   1.000
_cell.length_b   1.000
_cell.length_c   1.000
_cell.angle_alpha   90.00
_cell.angle_beta   90.00
_cell.angle_gamma   90.00
#
_symmetry.space_group_name_H-M   'P 1'
#
loop_
_entity.id
_entity.type
_entity.pdbx_description
1 polymer ?
#
loop_
_entity_poly.entity_id
_entity_poly.type
_entity_poly.pdbx_seq_one_letter_code
_entity_poly.pdbx_strand_id
1 'polypeptide(L)'
;MMQSLIGLGASLIAPTLMKKLKDQKVQVVHAMPGRVRLQSDHWKNEQIARALESEFSTIPLVKNVSASGITGSLLLEFTSDHLTPEQFDEIVQLAVTTSTECYRYIDSKMKKSMKKSVHSVDTMIKKQTGGNADIESLLVLGLVFKGATGFTTNPAFAGSLLYWAYTLLTREDGRS
;
A
#
# COMPACT_ATOMS: atom_id res chain seq x y z
N MET A 1 -27.47 -4.22 -40.46
CA MET A 1 -27.99 -3.07 -39.69
C MET A 1 -28.01 -3.50 -38.23
N MET A 2 -27.15 -2.88 -37.43
CA MET A 2 -26.97 -3.15 -36.00
C MET A 2 -27.88 -2.21 -35.21
N GLN A 3 -28.60 -2.72 -34.20
CA GLN A 3 -29.22 -1.99 -33.09
C GLN A 3 -29.94 -3.02 -32.20
N SER A 4 -29.47 -3.31 -31.00
CA SER A 4 -29.62 -2.51 -29.77
C SER A 4 -30.60 -3.23 -28.85
N LEU A 5 -30.06 -3.95 -27.87
CA LEU A 5 -30.74 -4.31 -26.62
C LEU A 5 -29.67 -4.65 -25.57
N ILE A 6 -28.74 -3.71 -25.37
CA ILE A 6 -27.91 -3.68 -24.16
C ILE A 6 -28.79 -3.04 -23.08
N GLY A 7 -29.42 -3.89 -22.27
CA GLY A 7 -30.38 -3.51 -21.25
C GLY A 7 -29.77 -2.58 -20.18
N LEU A 8 -30.60 -1.63 -19.75
CA LEU A 8 -30.34 -0.54 -18.81
C LEU A 8 -29.80 -0.95 -17.41
N GLY A 9 -29.65 -2.25 -17.13
CA GLY A 9 -29.06 -2.76 -15.88
C GLY A 9 -27.52 -2.72 -15.82
N ALA A 10 -26.84 -2.81 -16.97
CA ALA A 10 -25.37 -2.83 -17.04
C ALA A 10 -24.71 -1.46 -16.78
N SER A 11 -25.48 -0.37 -16.93
CA SER A 11 -24.98 1.01 -16.84
C SER A 11 -24.62 1.45 -15.41
N LEU A 12 -25.30 0.90 -14.40
CA LEU A 12 -25.12 1.35 -13.00
C LEU A 12 -23.97 0.66 -12.25
N ILE A 13 -23.57 -0.54 -12.69
CA ILE A 13 -22.49 -1.32 -12.06
C ILE A 13 -21.12 -1.01 -12.70
N ALA A 14 -21.09 -0.77 -14.01
CA ALA A 14 -19.89 -0.40 -14.76
C ALA A 14 -19.03 0.75 -14.16
N PRO A 15 -19.59 1.87 -13.66
CA PRO A 15 -18.75 3.00 -13.22
C PRO A 15 -18.01 2.73 -11.90
N THR A 16 -18.58 1.94 -10.98
CA THR A 16 -17.93 1.60 -9.71
C THR A 16 -16.85 0.54 -9.88
N LEU A 17 -17.13 -0.44 -10.75
CA LEU A 17 -16.16 -1.45 -11.18
C LEU A 17 -14.96 -0.80 -11.87
N MET A 18 -15.20 0.03 -12.89
CA MET A 18 -14.11 0.76 -13.56
C MET A 18 -13.31 1.65 -12.60
N LYS A 19 -13.94 2.27 -11.60
CA LYS A 19 -13.24 3.11 -10.64
C LYS A 19 -12.26 2.33 -9.75
N LYS A 20 -12.67 1.18 -9.19
CA LYS A 20 -11.78 0.32 -8.39
C LYS A 20 -10.65 -0.30 -9.22
N LEU A 21 -10.96 -0.70 -10.46
CA LEU A 21 -9.96 -1.22 -11.40
C LEU A 21 -8.95 -0.16 -11.83
N LYS A 22 -9.40 1.09 -12.04
CA LYS A 22 -8.56 2.23 -12.42
C LYS A 22 -7.55 2.61 -11.32
N ASP A 23 -7.91 2.46 -10.05
CA ASP A 23 -7.00 2.72 -8.93
C ASP A 23 -5.90 1.66 -8.80
N GLN A 24 -6.16 0.41 -9.17
CA GLN A 24 -5.16 -0.67 -9.19
C GLN A 24 -4.44 -0.82 -10.54
N LYS A 25 -4.89 -0.13 -11.60
CA LYS A 25 -4.35 -0.19 -12.97
C LYS A 25 -4.10 -1.62 -13.46
N VAL A 26 -5.07 -2.53 -13.25
CA VAL A 26 -4.95 -3.92 -13.72
C VAL A 26 -5.04 -3.93 -15.24
N GLN A 27 -4.03 -4.52 -15.88
CA GLN A 27 -3.92 -4.66 -17.33
C GLN A 27 -4.02 -6.14 -17.71
N VAL A 28 -4.79 -6.43 -18.74
CA VAL A 28 -4.81 -7.76 -19.36
C VAL A 28 -3.67 -7.80 -20.36
N VAL A 29 -2.60 -8.52 -20.03
CA VAL A 29 -1.41 -8.64 -20.88
C VAL A 29 -1.67 -9.61 -22.02
N HIS A 30 -2.29 -10.75 -21.72
CA HIS A 30 -2.68 -11.76 -22.71
C HIS A 30 -3.96 -12.48 -22.27
N ALA A 31 -4.86 -12.72 -23.23
CA ALA A 31 -6.02 -13.58 -23.06
C ALA A 31 -6.03 -14.59 -24.22
N MET A 32 -5.93 -15.87 -23.87
CA MET A 32 -6.09 -17.01 -24.76
C MET A 32 -7.25 -17.87 -24.23
N PRO A 33 -7.87 -18.73 -25.06
CA PRO A 33 -8.83 -19.69 -24.57
C PRO A 33 -8.23 -20.50 -23.40
N GLY A 34 -8.92 -20.51 -22.27
CA GLY A 34 -8.48 -21.19 -21.05
C GLY A 34 -7.28 -20.57 -20.33
N ARG A 35 -6.74 -19.41 -20.73
CA ARG A 35 -5.58 -18.79 -20.08
C ARG A 35 -5.61 -17.26 -20.11
N VAL A 36 -5.50 -16.65 -18.94
CA VAL A 36 -5.44 -15.18 -18.79
C VAL A 36 -4.20 -14.78 -18.02
N ARG A 37 -3.49 -13.75 -18.50
CA ARG A 37 -2.43 -13.07 -17.78
C ARG A 37 -2.84 -11.64 -17.47
N LEU A 38 -2.96 -11.35 -16.18
CA LEU A 38 -3.19 -10.02 -15.64
C LEU A 38 -1.87 -9.44 -15.11
N GLN A 39 -1.75 -8.12 -15.11
CA GLN A 39 -0.60 -7.41 -14.55
C GLN A 39 -1.03 -6.13 -13.83
N SER A 40 -0.42 -5.87 -12.69
CA SER A 40 -0.53 -4.60 -11.98
C SER A 40 0.76 -4.27 -11.25
N ASP A 41 1.15 -3.00 -11.27
CA ASP A 41 2.28 -2.50 -10.48
C ASP A 41 2.05 -2.67 -8.97
N HIS A 42 0.80 -2.66 -8.52
CA HIS A 42 0.45 -2.86 -7.11
C HIS A 42 0.64 -4.30 -6.65
N TRP A 43 0.84 -5.24 -7.56
CA TRP A 43 1.12 -6.64 -7.25
C TRP A 43 2.62 -6.94 -7.20
N LYS A 44 3.51 -5.93 -7.37
CA LYS A 44 4.97 -6.06 -7.24
C LYS A 44 5.41 -6.20 -5.77
N ASN A 45 4.86 -7.21 -5.10
CA ASN A 45 5.19 -7.58 -3.74
C ASN A 45 4.97 -9.09 -3.57
N GLU A 46 5.97 -9.78 -3.05
CA GLU A 46 5.95 -11.24 -2.87
C GLU A 46 4.80 -11.72 -1.96
N GLN A 47 4.45 -10.95 -0.93
CA GLN A 47 3.35 -11.30 -0.03
C GLN A 47 1.99 -11.20 -0.73
N ILE A 48 1.83 -10.22 -1.63
CA ILE A 48 0.62 -10.05 -2.44
C ILE A 48 0.53 -11.16 -3.48
N ALA A 49 1.64 -11.50 -4.14
CA ALA A 49 1.70 -12.60 -5.09
C ALA A 49 1.27 -13.93 -4.46
N ARG A 50 1.80 -14.26 -3.28
CA ARG A 50 1.40 -15.47 -2.54
C ARG A 50 -0.06 -15.45 -2.09
N ALA A 51 -0.57 -14.29 -1.68
CA ALA A 51 -1.99 -14.16 -1.31
C ALA A 51 -2.91 -14.41 -2.52
N LEU A 52 -2.54 -13.88 -3.70
CA LEU A 52 -3.25 -14.16 -4.94
C LEU A 52 -3.16 -15.64 -5.33
N GLU A 53 -1.98 -16.26 -5.31
CA GLU A 53 -1.84 -17.69 -5.60
C GLU A 53 -2.69 -18.55 -4.67
N SER A 54 -2.62 -18.28 -3.36
CA SER A 54 -3.40 -19.00 -2.37
C SER A 54 -4.90 -18.87 -2.62
N GLU A 55 -5.40 -17.65 -2.85
CA GLU A 55 -6.83 -17.41 -3.08
C GLU A 55 -7.31 -18.12 -4.35
N PHE A 56 -6.62 -17.91 -5.46
CA PHE A 56 -7.03 -18.45 -6.76
C PHE A 56 -6.85 -19.97 -6.87
N SER A 57 -5.94 -20.58 -6.10
CA SER A 57 -5.78 -22.03 -6.04
C SER A 57 -6.99 -22.75 -5.42
N THR A 58 -7.83 -22.04 -4.66
CA THR A 58 -9.04 -22.62 -4.06
C THR A 58 -10.24 -22.65 -5.01
N ILE A 59 -10.15 -21.94 -6.15
CA ILE A 59 -11.26 -21.77 -7.07
C ILE A 59 -11.35 -22.99 -8.00
N PRO A 60 -12.47 -23.75 -8.00
CA PRO A 60 -12.59 -24.97 -8.81
C PRO A 60 -12.44 -24.75 -10.33
N LEU A 61 -12.74 -23.54 -10.80
CA LEU A 61 -12.61 -23.15 -12.21
C LEU A 61 -11.14 -22.97 -12.64
N VAL A 62 -10.23 -22.74 -11.69
CA VAL A 62 -8.80 -22.49 -11.93
C VAL A 62 -8.05 -23.82 -11.86
N LYS A 63 -7.46 -24.21 -12.98
CA LYS A 63 -6.61 -25.39 -13.10
C LYS A 63 -5.21 -25.13 -12.55
N ASN A 64 -4.67 -23.95 -12.83
CA ASN A 64 -3.32 -23.57 -12.42
C ASN A 64 -3.25 -22.06 -12.20
N VAL A 65 -2.47 -21.66 -11.20
CA VAL A 65 -2.22 -20.25 -10.88
C VAL A 65 -0.74 -20.03 -10.64
N SER A 66 -0.23 -18.92 -11.17
CA SER A 66 1.13 -18.45 -10.87
C SER A 66 1.15 -16.94 -10.80
N ALA A 67 1.63 -16.39 -9.69
CA ALA A 67 1.84 -14.98 -9.50
C ALA A 67 3.34 -14.68 -9.33
N SER A 68 3.74 -13.46 -9.70
CA SER A 68 5.12 -13.00 -9.53
C SER A 68 5.13 -11.65 -8.85
N GLY A 69 5.69 -11.61 -7.64
CA GLY A 69 5.91 -10.38 -6.88
C GLY A 69 6.98 -9.48 -7.49
N ILE A 70 7.75 -9.94 -8.48
CA ILE A 70 8.79 -9.16 -9.15
C ILE A 70 8.19 -8.37 -10.33
N THR A 71 7.41 -9.05 -11.17
CA THR A 71 6.82 -8.45 -12.38
C THR A 71 5.41 -7.90 -12.14
N GLY A 72 4.78 -8.26 -11.02
CA GLY A 72 3.39 -7.91 -10.71
C GLY A 72 2.40 -8.62 -11.63
N SER A 73 2.75 -9.80 -12.14
CA SER A 73 1.92 -10.57 -13.06
C SER A 73 1.19 -11.70 -12.34
N LEU A 74 -0.07 -11.92 -12.69
CA LEU A 74 -0.89 -13.05 -12.28
C LEU A 74 -1.29 -13.84 -13.53
N LEU A 75 -0.93 -15.11 -13.58
CA LEU A 75 -1.31 -16.05 -14.63
C LEU A 75 -2.35 -17.03 -14.07
N LEU A 76 -3.46 -17.13 -14.79
CA LEU A 76 -4.55 -18.05 -14.49
C LEU A 76 -4.77 -18.97 -15.69
N GLU A 77 -4.78 -20.27 -15.44
CA GLU A 77 -5.20 -21.29 -16.40
C GLU A 77 -6.51 -21.87 -15.90
N PHE A 78 -7.52 -21.91 -16.75
CA PHE A 78 -8.87 -22.34 -16.43
C PHE A 78 -9.13 -23.74 -16.96
N THR A 79 -10.06 -24.44 -16.31
CA THR A 79 -10.50 -25.79 -16.75
C THR A 79 -11.38 -25.73 -18.00
N SER A 80 -12.03 -24.59 -18.25
CA SER A 80 -12.84 -24.31 -19.45
C SER A 80 -12.11 -23.36 -20.39
N ASP A 81 -12.20 -23.61 -21.70
CA ASP A 81 -11.59 -22.76 -22.73
C ASP A 81 -12.29 -21.40 -22.86
N HIS A 82 -13.53 -21.31 -22.39
CA HIS A 82 -14.34 -20.10 -22.44
C HIS A 82 -14.81 -19.69 -21.06
N LEU A 83 -14.59 -18.41 -20.73
CA LEU A 83 -15.19 -17.72 -19.59
C LEU A 83 -16.32 -16.84 -20.10
N THR A 84 -17.43 -16.78 -19.37
CA THR A 84 -18.42 -15.74 -19.63
C THR A 84 -17.86 -14.38 -19.19
N PRO A 85 -18.35 -13.26 -19.77
CA PRO A 85 -17.92 -11.92 -19.35
C PRO A 85 -18.08 -11.70 -17.84
N GLU A 86 -19.16 -12.22 -17.24
CA GLU A 86 -19.45 -12.10 -15.82
C GLU A 86 -18.41 -12.84 -14.97
N GLN A 87 -18.04 -14.07 -15.37
CA GLN A 87 -17.00 -14.84 -14.68
C GLN A 87 -15.64 -14.16 -14.75
N PHE A 88 -15.32 -13.54 -15.88
CA PHE A 88 -14.10 -12.78 -16.04
C PHE A 88 -14.05 -11.55 -15.13
N ASP A 89 -15.16 -10.79 -15.05
CA ASP A 89 -15.27 -9.64 -14.17
C ASP A 89 -15.14 -10.04 -12.69
N GLU A 90 -15.75 -11.17 -12.29
CA GLU A 90 -15.61 -11.73 -10.93
C GLU A 90 -14.15 -12.08 -10.61
N ILE A 91 -13.43 -12.72 -11.53
CA ILE A 91 -12.01 -13.06 -11.39
C ILE A 91 -11.17 -11.80 -11.19
N VAL A 92 -11.39 -10.78 -12.02
CA VAL A 92 -10.63 -9.53 -11.93
C VAL A 92 -10.96 -8.79 -10.63
N GLN A 93 -12.23 -8.76 -10.22
CA GLN A 93 -12.66 -8.16 -8.96
C GLN A 93 -12.07 -8.87 -7.75
N LEU A 94 -12.03 -10.20 -7.77
CA LEU A 94 -11.42 -10.99 -6.72
C LEU A 94 -9.93 -10.66 -6.61
N ALA A 95 -9.20 -10.65 -7.73
CA ALA A 95 -7.78 -10.30 -7.74
C ALA A 95 -7.51 -8.91 -7.14
N VAL A 96 -8.33 -7.91 -7.48
CA VAL A 96 -8.22 -6.56 -6.91
C VAL A 96 -8.57 -6.52 -5.42
N THR A 97 -9.58 -7.26 -5.00
CA THR A 97 -10.00 -7.26 -3.59
C THR A 97 -8.94 -7.92 -2.71
N THR A 98 -8.47 -9.11 -3.10
CA THR A 98 -7.40 -9.83 -2.42
C THR A 98 -6.11 -9.01 -2.36
N SER A 99 -5.70 -8.36 -3.45
CA SER A 99 -4.50 -7.52 -3.44
C SER A 99 -4.64 -6.31 -2.53
N THR A 100 -5.81 -5.66 -2.53
CA THR A 100 -6.08 -4.48 -1.71
C THR A 100 -6.10 -4.82 -0.21
N GLU A 101 -6.73 -5.92 0.17
CA GLU A 101 -6.77 -6.37 1.56
C GLU A 101 -5.38 -6.77 2.07
N CYS A 102 -4.62 -7.51 1.25
CA CYS A 102 -3.23 -7.86 1.56
C CYS A 102 -2.36 -6.60 1.71
N TYR A 103 -2.50 -5.62 0.81
CA TYR A 103 -1.77 -4.37 0.89
C TYR A 103 -2.07 -3.60 2.18
N ARG A 104 -3.35 -3.49 2.57
CA ARG A 104 -3.76 -2.85 3.82
C ARG A 104 -3.18 -3.56 5.05
N TYR A 105 -3.17 -4.89 5.03
CA TYR A 105 -2.56 -5.68 6.09
C TYR A 105 -1.05 -5.39 6.21
N ILE A 106 -0.32 -5.42 5.09
CA ILE A 106 1.13 -5.14 5.05
C ILE A 106 1.43 -3.73 5.58
N ASP A 107 0.73 -2.70 5.09
CA ASP A 107 0.90 -1.32 5.54
C ASP A 107 0.64 -1.16 7.05
N SER A 108 -0.43 -1.78 7.54
CA SER A 108 -0.75 -1.74 8.97
C SER A 108 0.32 -2.43 9.83
N LYS A 109 0.88 -3.55 9.35
CA LYS A 109 1.94 -4.30 10.03
C LYS A 109 3.24 -3.49 10.05
N MET A 110 3.60 -2.86 8.93
CA MET A 110 4.78 -1.98 8.84
C MET A 110 4.64 -0.80 9.79
N LYS A 111 3.50 -0.10 9.79
CA LYS A 111 3.23 1.01 10.71
C LYS A 111 3.31 0.60 12.18
N LYS A 112 2.72 -0.54 12.55
CA LYS A 112 2.81 -1.08 13.91
C LYS A 112 4.25 -1.43 14.28
N SER A 113 4.99 -2.06 13.39
CA SER A 113 6.40 -2.41 13.61
C SER A 113 7.26 -1.15 13.80
N MET A 114 7.08 -0.14 12.94
CA MET A 114 7.80 1.13 13.03
C MET A 114 7.48 1.85 14.34
N LYS A 115 6.20 1.92 14.73
CA LYS A 115 5.77 2.48 16.01
C LYS A 115 6.42 1.75 17.19
N LYS A 116 6.48 0.41 17.13
CA LYS A 116 7.12 -0.41 18.17
C LYS A 116 8.62 -0.15 18.26
N SER A 117 9.31 -0.03 17.13
CA SER A 117 10.75 0.27 17.09
C SER A 117 11.04 1.65 17.67
N VAL A 118 10.30 2.68 17.25
CA VAL A 118 10.45 4.05 17.79
C VAL A 118 10.23 4.06 19.30
N HIS A 119 9.15 3.42 19.77
CA HIS A 119 8.86 3.34 21.19
C HIS A 119 9.91 2.54 21.98
N SER A 120 10.49 1.51 21.37
CA SER A 120 11.57 0.73 21.99
C SER A 120 12.84 1.56 22.16
N VAL A 121 13.21 2.36 21.16
CA VAL A 121 14.36 3.27 21.24
C VAL A 121 14.12 4.35 22.30
N ASP A 122 12.91 4.93 22.31
CA ASP A 122 12.54 5.96 23.27
C ASP A 122 12.63 5.44 24.72
N THR A 123 12.09 4.25 24.96
CA THR A 123 12.15 3.58 26.27
C THR A 123 13.59 3.26 26.68
N MET A 124 14.44 2.86 25.72
CA MET A 124 15.86 2.59 25.98
C MET A 124 16.61 3.86 26.37
N ILE A 125 16.40 4.96 25.65
CA ILE A 125 17.01 6.26 25.94
C ILE A 125 16.55 6.75 27.32
N LYS A 126 15.24 6.76 27.59
CA LYS A 126 14.68 7.11 28.90
C LYS A 126 15.30 6.30 30.04
N LYS A 127 15.45 4.98 29.86
CA LYS A 127 16.04 4.11 30.89
C LYS A 127 17.52 4.42 31.12
N GLN A 128 18.29 4.71 30.07
CA GLN A 128 19.71 5.00 30.17
C GLN A 128 20.00 6.42 30.69
N THR A 129 19.08 7.37 30.48
CA THR A 129 19.19 8.77 30.92
C THR A 129 18.50 9.04 32.26
N GLY A 130 18.05 8.00 32.96
CA GLY A 130 17.37 8.13 34.26
C GLY A 130 15.98 8.79 34.18
N GLY A 131 15.37 8.82 32.99
CA GLY A 131 14.07 9.44 32.73
C GLY A 131 14.15 10.89 32.26
N ASN A 132 15.36 11.48 32.15
CA ASN A 132 15.52 12.91 31.88
C ASN A 132 15.59 13.29 30.39
N ALA A 133 15.68 12.33 29.48
CA ALA A 133 15.73 12.62 28.05
C ALA A 133 15.04 11.53 27.22
N ASP A 134 14.39 11.98 26.15
CA ASP A 134 13.67 11.16 25.19
C ASP A 134 14.07 11.49 23.74
N ILE A 135 13.49 10.80 22.76
CA ILE A 135 13.84 11.04 21.34
C ILE A 135 13.50 12.49 20.93
N GLU A 136 12.38 13.03 21.41
CA GLU A 136 11.91 14.38 21.07
C GLU A 136 12.87 15.44 21.63
N SER A 137 13.31 15.30 22.88
CA SER A 137 14.31 16.14 23.55
C SER A 137 15.65 16.16 22.83
N LEU A 138 16.14 14.99 22.40
CA LEU A 138 17.39 14.89 21.63
C LEU A 138 17.26 15.55 20.25
N LEU A 139 16.09 15.42 19.62
CA LEU A 139 15.80 16.06 18.34
C LEU A 139 15.77 17.59 18.49
N VAL A 140 15.10 18.11 19.52
CA VAL A 140 15.10 19.55 19.87
C VAL A 140 16.52 20.05 20.09
N LEU A 141 17.32 19.33 20.88
CA LEU A 141 18.72 19.69 21.14
C LEU A 141 19.54 19.76 19.84
N GLY A 142 19.36 18.78 18.95
CA GLY A 142 20.00 18.75 17.65
C GLY A 142 19.58 19.90 16.72
N LEU A 143 18.28 20.23 16.70
CA LEU A 143 17.75 21.35 15.92
C LEU A 143 18.28 22.68 16.44
N VAL A 144 18.31 22.89 17.75
CA VAL A 144 18.88 24.10 18.38
C VAL A 144 20.35 24.22 18.04
N PHE A 145 21.12 23.15 18.19
CA PHE A 145 22.55 23.14 17.90
C PHE A 145 22.84 23.46 16.42
N LYS A 146 22.12 22.82 15.49
CA LYS A 146 22.27 23.08 14.05
C LYS A 146 21.73 24.45 13.62
N GLY A 147 20.65 24.92 14.21
CA GLY A 147 20.10 26.25 13.96
C GLY A 147 21.06 27.35 14.42
N ALA A 148 21.58 27.25 15.64
CA ALA A 148 22.53 28.22 16.19
C ALA A 148 23.84 28.27 15.41
N THR A 149 24.39 27.12 15.00
CA THR A 149 25.65 27.05 14.24
C THR A 149 25.48 27.39 12.75
N GLY A 150 24.29 27.18 12.18
CA GLY A 150 24.01 27.40 10.76
C GLY A 150 23.65 28.84 10.37
N PHE A 151 23.53 29.75 11.35
CA PHE A 151 23.13 31.13 11.09
C PHE A 151 24.10 31.91 10.20
N THR A 152 25.38 31.58 10.24
CA THR A 152 26.42 32.24 9.43
C THR A 152 26.43 31.76 7.99
N THR A 153 25.96 30.53 7.72
CA THR A 153 25.96 29.93 6.38
C THR A 153 24.63 30.11 5.64
N ASN A 154 23.51 29.90 6.33
CA ASN A 154 22.17 30.01 5.74
C ASN A 154 21.15 30.44 6.82
N PRO A 155 20.97 31.76 7.02
CA PRO A 155 20.08 32.30 8.04
C PRO A 155 18.62 31.86 7.91
N ALA A 156 18.12 31.70 6.68
CA ALA A 156 16.73 31.30 6.44
C ALA A 156 16.48 29.84 6.87
N PHE A 157 17.41 28.95 6.53
CA PHE A 157 17.34 27.55 6.96
C PHE A 157 17.54 27.42 8.48
N ALA A 158 18.52 28.12 9.05
CA ALA A 158 18.78 28.16 10.49
C ALA A 158 17.55 28.63 11.29
N GLY A 159 16.91 29.71 10.85
CA GLY A 159 15.67 30.21 11.45
C GLY A 159 14.53 29.18 11.39
N SER A 160 14.40 28.44 10.27
CA SER A 160 13.40 27.39 10.15
C SER A 160 13.63 26.23 11.13
N LEU A 161 14.89 25.82 11.38
CA LEU A 161 15.22 24.76 12.33
C LEU A 161 14.89 25.16 13.77
N LEU A 162 15.18 26.42 14.14
CA LEU A 162 14.85 26.94 15.46
C LEU A 162 13.34 27.12 15.66
N TYR A 163 12.62 27.52 14.62
CA TYR A 163 11.16 27.54 14.64
C TYR A 163 10.58 26.14 14.87
N TRP A 164 11.10 25.11 14.19
CA TRP A 164 10.72 23.72 14.44
C TRP A 164 11.07 23.28 15.87
N ALA A 165 12.25 23.62 16.40
CA ALA A 165 12.61 23.32 17.78
C ALA A 165 11.63 23.95 18.79
N TYR A 166 11.26 25.22 18.58
CA TYR A 166 10.29 25.94 19.41
C TYR A 166 8.89 25.31 19.36
N THR A 167 8.41 24.95 18.17
CA THR A 167 7.09 24.31 18.02
C THR A 167 7.04 22.89 18.61
N LEU A 168 8.15 22.17 18.64
CA LEU A 168 8.27 20.86 19.30
C LEU A 168 8.20 21.00 20.83
N LEU A 169 8.99 21.91 21.41
CA LEU A 169 8.97 22.21 22.85
C LEU A 169 7.55 22.58 23.34
N THR A 170 6.89 23.48 22.62
CA THR A 170 5.54 23.96 22.99
C THR A 170 4.42 22.93 22.79
N ARG A 171 4.65 21.84 22.04
CA ARG A 171 3.69 20.73 21.91
C ARG A 171 3.75 19.73 23.05
N GLU A 172 4.87 19.66 23.75
CA GLU A 172 5.08 18.75 24.87
C GLU A 172 4.32 19.25 26.13
N ASP A 173 4.36 20.56 26.38
CA ASP A 173 3.63 21.21 27.50
C ASP A 173 2.10 21.09 27.41
N GLY A 174 1.55 20.90 26.21
CA GLY A 174 0.11 20.72 25.98
C GLY A 174 -0.43 19.30 26.21
N ARG A 175 0.42 18.35 26.66
CA ARG A 175 0.06 16.95 26.93
C ARG A 175 0.06 16.57 28.42
N SER A 176 0.24 17.54 29.33
CA SER A 176 0.12 17.32 30.78
C SER A 176 -1.32 17.27 31.26
#